data_AF-A0A416SYN5-F1
#
_entry.id   AF-A0A416SYN5-F1
#
_cell.length_a   1.000
_cell.length_b   1.000
_cell.length_c   1.000
_cell.angle_alpha   90.00
_cell.angle_beta   90.00
_cell.angle_gamma   90.00
#
_symmetry.space_group_name_H-M   'P 1'
#
loop_
_entity.id
_entity.type
_entity.pdbx_description
1 polymer ?
#
loop_
_entity_poly.entity_id
_entity_poly.type
_entity_poly.pdbx_seq_one_letter_code
_entity_poly.pdbx_strand_id
1 'polypeptide(L)'
;MKKRFFIMLFLCMMVPCIPINAGTGTKYDKEYTIEKGNMRFEGSILDKKKSYKIVTENKKIVSATKSSENVIIKGKKKGSTYVTVYVKRQGKYKKYNTIKVTVKNKIPMKRQYKYVICNENGDEYVSLVKYKCDNSKVNIPEFIDGKVVKKIEKNCFRILDEKTKVNQYITSVNIGNGVEIIGESAFGKLYRLKKVTLPNRLKDMEGSAFIEDSNLEKVNNIDSIYNLGYIPEYTFWGCSRLSQSIIIPSYVKKIKYGAFCGSGISNLEIEEGVEQIGETAFAQMKLSVVVLPKSIKEIGSGAFAGNPISTVVIKSKDIKYDKNTFRSNKIALPDIYEVWKLSTD
;
A
#
# COMPACT_ATOMS: atom_id res chain seq x y z
N MET A 1 1.64 -44.51 29.83
CA MET A 1 1.94 -44.23 28.40
C MET A 1 0.98 -43.17 27.87
N LYS A 2 1.39 -41.89 27.82
CA LYS A 2 0.66 -40.82 27.12
C LYS A 2 1.61 -40.23 26.08
N LYS A 3 1.34 -40.46 24.80
CA LYS A 3 2.12 -39.94 23.67
C LYS A 3 1.73 -38.48 23.42
N ARG A 4 2.73 -37.58 23.48
CA ARG A 4 2.66 -36.18 23.08
C ARG A 4 2.45 -36.09 21.55
N PHE A 5 1.40 -35.41 21.10
CA PHE A 5 1.24 -35.02 19.70
C PHE A 5 1.93 -33.67 19.47
N PHE A 6 2.97 -33.67 18.64
CA PHE A 6 3.58 -32.47 18.08
C PHE A 6 2.67 -31.94 16.96
N ILE A 7 2.08 -30.76 17.12
CA ILE A 7 1.42 -30.04 16.02
C ILE A 7 2.48 -29.19 15.35
N MET A 8 3.01 -29.68 14.22
CA MET A 8 3.82 -28.89 13.29
C MET A 8 2.86 -28.16 12.35
N LEU A 9 2.55 -26.90 12.67
CA LEU A 9 1.73 -26.04 11.84
C LEU A 9 2.58 -25.54 10.65
N PHE A 10 2.56 -26.27 9.53
CA PHE A 10 3.10 -25.77 8.26
C PHE A 10 2.20 -24.63 7.76
N LEU A 11 2.62 -23.38 7.98
CA LEU A 11 2.10 -22.21 7.28
C LEU A 11 2.51 -22.34 5.79
N CYS A 12 1.65 -22.96 5.00
CA CYS A 12 1.82 -23.02 3.55
C CYS A 12 1.51 -21.62 2.98
N MET A 13 2.56 -20.92 2.52
CA MET A 13 2.44 -19.64 1.82
C MET A 13 1.38 -19.74 0.71
N MET A 14 0.29 -18.98 0.83
CA MET A 14 -0.72 -18.90 -0.22
C MET A 14 -0.13 -18.23 -1.47
N VAL A 15 0.04 -19.02 -2.52
CA VAL A 15 0.32 -18.55 -3.88
C VAL A 15 -0.93 -17.83 -4.41
N PRO A 16 -0.84 -16.63 -5.02
CA PRO A 16 -2.01 -15.93 -5.55
C PRO A 16 -2.71 -16.76 -6.63
N CYS A 17 -4.01 -16.99 -6.46
CA CYS A 17 -4.87 -17.73 -7.37
C CYS A 17 -5.60 -16.78 -8.34
N ILE A 18 -5.70 -17.16 -9.62
CA ILE A 18 -6.32 -16.34 -10.67
C ILE A 18 -7.38 -17.17 -11.42
N PRO A 19 -8.64 -16.72 -11.52
CA PRO A 19 -9.72 -17.46 -12.19
C PRO A 19 -9.64 -17.43 -13.72
N ILE A 20 -9.82 -18.60 -14.35
CA ILE A 20 -10.02 -18.75 -15.80
C ILE A 20 -11.54 -18.85 -16.09
N ASN A 21 -12.16 -17.77 -16.56
CA ASN A 21 -13.55 -17.82 -17.04
C ASN A 21 -13.65 -18.58 -18.38
N ALA A 22 -14.65 -19.46 -18.50
CA ALA A 22 -14.99 -20.12 -19.75
C ALA A 22 -15.91 -19.22 -20.59
N GLY A 23 -15.33 -18.56 -21.58
CA GLY A 23 -16.07 -18.09 -22.75
C GLY A 23 -15.90 -19.10 -23.88
N THR A 24 -17.00 -19.61 -24.41
CA THR A 24 -17.02 -20.33 -25.68
C THR A 24 -16.78 -19.32 -26.80
N GLY A 25 -15.53 -19.13 -27.17
CA GLY A 25 -15.17 -18.22 -28.25
C GLY A 25 -13.65 -18.12 -28.36
N THR A 26 -13.14 -18.26 -29.57
CA THR A 26 -11.74 -18.03 -29.92
C THR A 26 -11.27 -16.66 -29.40
N LYS A 27 -10.50 -16.63 -28.32
CA LYS A 27 -9.71 -15.44 -27.95
C LYS A 27 -8.47 -15.83 -27.15
N TYR A 28 -7.32 -15.67 -27.79
CA TYR A 28 -5.98 -15.93 -27.26
C TYR A 28 -5.51 -14.84 -26.28
N ASP A 29 -6.34 -14.34 -25.35
CA ASP A 29 -6.08 -13.03 -24.74
C ASP A 29 -5.88 -13.05 -23.22
N LYS A 30 -5.13 -14.01 -22.68
CA LYS A 30 -4.53 -13.82 -21.34
C LYS A 30 -3.07 -14.24 -21.35
N GLU A 31 -2.19 -13.24 -21.31
CA GLU A 31 -0.76 -13.42 -21.09
C GLU A 31 -0.48 -13.39 -19.58
N TYR A 32 0.05 -14.49 -19.06
CA TYR A 32 0.45 -14.61 -17.66
C TYR A 32 1.97 -14.54 -17.55
N THR A 33 2.47 -13.60 -16.75
CA THR A 33 3.89 -13.49 -16.40
C THR A 33 4.16 -14.28 -15.12
N ILE A 34 5.06 -15.26 -15.19
CA ILE A 34 5.48 -16.06 -14.04
C ILE A 34 6.88 -15.63 -13.59
N GLU A 35 7.05 -15.28 -12.31
CA GLU A 35 8.35 -15.17 -11.65
C GLU A 35 8.71 -16.54 -11.05
N LYS A 36 9.97 -16.98 -11.21
CA LYS A 36 10.48 -18.31 -10.81
C LYS A 36 9.86 -18.85 -9.50
N GLY A 37 8.99 -19.87 -9.62
CA GLY A 37 8.16 -20.44 -8.54
C GLY A 37 6.95 -21.20 -9.11
N ASN A 38 6.27 -22.03 -8.29
CA ASN A 38 5.08 -22.77 -8.71
C ASN A 38 3.88 -21.81 -8.86
N MET A 39 3.17 -21.85 -9.99
CA MET A 39 1.90 -21.15 -10.17
C MET A 39 0.73 -22.14 -10.03
N ARG A 40 -0.27 -21.81 -9.21
CA ARG A 40 -1.57 -22.48 -9.12
C ARG A 40 -2.56 -21.79 -10.06
N PHE A 41 -3.20 -22.54 -10.94
CA PHE A 41 -4.40 -22.08 -11.65
C PHE A 41 -5.63 -22.55 -10.89
N GLU A 42 -6.43 -21.62 -10.38
CA GLU A 42 -7.80 -21.88 -9.92
C GLU A 42 -8.76 -21.62 -11.08
N GLY A 43 -9.64 -22.56 -11.34
CA GLY A 43 -10.73 -22.39 -12.29
C GLY A 43 -11.94 -23.11 -11.75
N SER A 44 -13.01 -22.37 -11.51
CA SER A 44 -14.32 -22.84 -11.01
C SER A 44 -15.09 -23.69 -12.03
N ILE A 45 -14.41 -24.54 -12.81
CA ILE A 45 -15.01 -25.30 -13.92
C ILE A 45 -14.42 -26.73 -14.06
N LEU A 46 -13.58 -27.18 -13.13
CA LEU A 46 -13.16 -28.57 -13.12
C LEU A 46 -14.17 -29.42 -12.34
N ASP A 47 -15.23 -29.85 -13.05
CA ASP A 47 -16.14 -30.88 -12.57
C ASP A 47 -15.33 -32.06 -12.00
N LYS A 48 -15.49 -32.31 -10.69
CA LYS A 48 -14.72 -33.28 -9.89
C LYS A 48 -14.73 -34.70 -10.48
N LYS A 49 -15.68 -35.01 -11.37
CA LYS A 49 -15.84 -36.32 -12.02
C LYS A 49 -15.13 -36.48 -13.37
N LYS A 50 -14.55 -35.42 -13.95
CA LYS A 50 -13.96 -35.46 -15.30
C LYS A 50 -12.44 -35.71 -15.27
N SER A 51 -11.96 -36.49 -16.24
CA SER A 51 -10.52 -36.70 -16.45
C SER A 51 -9.96 -35.61 -17.37
N TYR A 52 -8.72 -35.18 -17.15
CA TYR A 52 -8.08 -34.09 -17.89
C TYR A 52 -6.70 -34.52 -18.41
N LYS A 53 -6.31 -33.99 -19.58
CA LYS A 53 -4.96 -34.14 -20.16
C LYS A 53 -4.41 -32.75 -20.47
N ILE A 54 -3.14 -32.51 -20.16
CA ILE A 54 -2.46 -31.22 -20.38
C ILE A 54 -1.30 -31.45 -21.32
N VAL A 55 -1.20 -30.63 -22.36
CA VAL A 55 -0.14 -30.71 -23.37
C VAL A 55 0.52 -29.35 -23.51
N THR A 56 1.85 -29.34 -23.57
CA THR A 56 2.65 -28.14 -23.78
C THR A 56 3.32 -28.22 -25.14
N GLU A 57 3.26 -27.15 -25.94
CA GLU A 57 3.78 -27.18 -27.32
C GLU A 57 5.30 -27.36 -27.41
N ASN A 58 6.04 -26.93 -26.37
CA ASN A 58 7.50 -27.10 -26.28
C ASN A 58 7.86 -27.68 -24.90
N LYS A 59 8.80 -28.64 -24.82
CA LYS A 59 9.31 -29.30 -23.58
C LYS A 59 9.97 -28.35 -22.54
N LYS A 60 9.73 -27.04 -22.62
CA LYS A 60 10.29 -26.00 -21.73
C LYS A 60 9.53 -25.85 -20.40
N ILE A 61 8.38 -26.52 -20.26
CA ILE A 61 7.62 -26.71 -19.01
C ILE A 61 7.84 -28.16 -18.55
N VAL A 62 8.12 -28.37 -17.25
CA VAL A 62 8.61 -29.67 -16.74
C VAL A 62 7.60 -30.45 -15.91
N SER A 63 6.44 -29.88 -15.59
CA SER A 63 5.31 -30.70 -15.14
C SER A 63 4.02 -29.89 -15.11
N ALA A 64 2.94 -30.57 -15.45
CA ALA A 64 1.59 -30.19 -15.09
C ALA A 64 1.08 -31.23 -14.09
N THR A 65 1.01 -30.88 -12.81
CA THR A 65 0.55 -31.81 -11.76
C THR A 65 -0.89 -31.49 -11.37
N LYS A 66 -1.74 -32.50 -11.35
CA LYS A 66 -3.12 -32.41 -10.88
C LYS A 66 -3.13 -32.38 -9.35
N SER A 67 -3.81 -31.42 -8.74
CA SER A 67 -4.34 -31.55 -7.37
C SER A 67 -5.85 -31.77 -7.40
N SER A 68 -6.48 -31.96 -6.23
CA SER A 68 -7.94 -32.11 -6.09
C SER A 68 -8.76 -30.96 -6.68
N GLU A 69 -8.17 -29.78 -6.82
CA GLU A 69 -8.87 -28.53 -7.16
C GLU A 69 -8.15 -27.67 -8.21
N ASN A 70 -6.89 -27.98 -8.54
CA ASN A 70 -6.02 -27.10 -9.32
C ASN A 70 -5.16 -27.84 -10.34
N VAL A 71 -4.78 -27.11 -11.39
CA VAL A 71 -3.69 -27.49 -12.30
C VAL A 71 -2.46 -26.66 -11.96
N ILE A 72 -1.35 -27.31 -11.60
CA ILE A 72 -0.08 -26.63 -11.28
C ILE A 72 0.85 -26.74 -12.49
N ILE A 73 1.27 -25.61 -13.07
CA ILE A 73 2.21 -25.56 -14.21
C ILE A 73 3.56 -25.05 -13.72
N LYS A 74 4.63 -25.83 -13.95
CA LYS A 74 6.00 -25.47 -13.55
C LYS A 74 6.87 -25.10 -14.75
N GLY A 75 7.21 -23.81 -14.88
CA GLY A 75 8.18 -23.32 -15.87
C GLY A 75 9.63 -23.49 -15.40
N LYS A 76 10.52 -24.07 -16.24
CA LYS A 76 11.97 -24.18 -15.93
C LYS A 76 12.86 -23.15 -16.65
N LYS A 77 12.45 -22.60 -17.80
CA LYS A 77 13.29 -21.73 -18.65
C LYS A 77 12.55 -20.47 -19.12
N LYS A 78 13.29 -19.38 -19.32
CA LYS A 78 12.81 -18.10 -19.90
C LYS A 78 12.16 -18.36 -21.26
N GLY A 79 11.02 -17.71 -21.51
CA GLY A 79 10.35 -17.72 -22.81
C GLY A 79 8.85 -17.94 -22.70
N SER A 80 8.16 -17.84 -23.83
CA SER A 80 6.73 -18.10 -23.93
C SER A 80 6.47 -19.51 -24.46
N THR A 81 5.36 -20.11 -24.02
CA THR A 81 4.83 -21.36 -24.57
C THR A 81 3.32 -21.40 -24.42
N TYR A 82 2.66 -22.25 -25.18
CA TYR A 82 1.23 -22.48 -25.07
C TYR A 82 0.96 -23.77 -24.28
N VAL A 83 -0.03 -23.70 -23.40
CA VAL A 83 -0.51 -24.84 -22.62
C VAL A 83 -1.95 -25.12 -23.01
N THR A 84 -2.19 -26.33 -23.49
CA THR A 84 -3.51 -26.79 -23.92
C THR A 84 -4.09 -27.78 -22.91
N VAL A 85 -5.30 -27.50 -22.44
CA VAL A 85 -6.08 -28.37 -21.55
C VAL A 85 -7.09 -29.15 -22.38
N TYR A 86 -7.18 -30.45 -22.17
CA TYR A 86 -8.18 -31.35 -22.75
C TYR A 86 -9.04 -31.97 -21.65
N VAL A 87 -10.34 -32.12 -21.88
CA VAL A 87 -11.28 -32.81 -20.96
C VAL A 87 -11.76 -34.11 -21.60
N LYS A 88 -11.79 -35.20 -20.83
CA LYS A 88 -12.38 -36.48 -21.25
C LYS A 88 -13.90 -36.37 -21.24
N ARG A 89 -14.53 -36.57 -22.41
CA ARG A 89 -15.99 -36.63 -22.61
C ARG A 89 -16.29 -37.88 -23.45
N GLN A 90 -17.18 -38.75 -22.97
CA GLN A 90 -17.56 -39.99 -23.67
C GLN A 90 -16.33 -40.82 -24.12
N GLY A 91 -15.39 -41.07 -23.20
CA GLY A 91 -14.18 -41.87 -23.49
C GLY A 91 -13.05 -41.13 -24.23
N LYS A 92 -13.35 -40.04 -24.96
CA LYS A 92 -12.36 -39.31 -25.77
C LYS A 92 -11.96 -37.97 -25.13
N TYR A 93 -10.71 -37.55 -25.32
CA TYR A 93 -10.23 -36.23 -24.87
C TYR A 93 -10.55 -35.17 -25.93
N LYS A 94 -11.31 -34.14 -25.55
CA LYS A 94 -11.59 -32.96 -26.40
C LYS A 94 -10.87 -31.74 -25.86
N LYS A 95 -10.31 -30.92 -26.76
CA LYS A 95 -9.64 -29.66 -26.42
C LYS A 95 -10.62 -28.75 -25.69
N TYR A 96 -10.20 -28.21 -24.56
CA TYR A 96 -10.98 -27.29 -23.74
C TYR A 96 -10.52 -25.85 -23.95
N ASN A 97 -9.23 -25.59 -23.73
CA ASN A 97 -8.65 -24.27 -23.86
C ASN A 97 -7.14 -24.33 -24.15
N THR A 98 -6.59 -23.31 -24.78
CA THR A 98 -5.14 -23.09 -24.93
C THR A 98 -4.80 -21.71 -24.37
N ILE A 99 -3.81 -21.65 -23.48
CA ILE A 99 -3.34 -20.40 -22.87
C ILE A 99 -1.87 -20.14 -23.23
N LYS A 100 -1.52 -18.89 -23.53
CA LYS A 100 -0.13 -18.45 -23.68
C LYS A 100 0.45 -18.14 -22.29
N VAL A 101 1.58 -18.74 -21.98
CA VAL A 101 2.29 -18.55 -20.71
C VAL A 101 3.68 -17.98 -21.01
N THR A 102 4.01 -16.83 -20.44
CA THR A 102 5.34 -16.19 -20.59
C THR A 102 6.10 -16.27 -19.26
N VAL A 103 7.22 -17.01 -19.25
CA VAL A 103 8.12 -17.08 -18.10
C VAL A 103 9.18 -15.99 -18.24
N LYS A 104 9.12 -14.95 -17.39
CA LYS A 104 10.16 -13.92 -17.30
C LYS A 104 11.18 -14.33 -16.24
N ASN A 105 12.43 -13.87 -16.39
CA ASN A 105 13.41 -14.02 -15.31
C ASN A 105 12.96 -13.12 -14.15
N LYS A 106 12.78 -13.68 -12.94
CA LYS A 106 12.75 -12.88 -11.71
C LYS A 106 14.09 -12.15 -11.67
N ILE A 107 14.09 -10.82 -11.72
CA ILE A 107 15.29 -10.05 -11.36
C ILE A 107 15.59 -10.48 -9.92
N PRO A 108 16.74 -11.13 -9.63
CA PRO A 108 17.06 -11.57 -8.26
C PRO A 108 16.83 -10.40 -7.29
N MET A 109 16.30 -10.65 -6.10
CA MET A 109 16.02 -9.58 -5.12
C MET A 109 17.29 -8.73 -4.85
N LYS A 110 18.47 -9.36 -4.83
CA LYS A 110 19.80 -8.72 -4.77
C LYS A 110 20.11 -7.72 -5.90
N ARG A 111 19.44 -7.86 -7.05
CA ARG A 111 19.53 -6.91 -8.16
C ARG A 111 18.48 -5.81 -8.09
N GLN A 112 17.35 -6.04 -7.42
CA GLN A 112 16.31 -5.03 -7.23
C GLN A 112 16.58 -4.10 -6.05
N TYR A 113 17.18 -4.62 -4.99
CA TYR A 113 17.39 -3.91 -3.73
C TYR A 113 18.87 -3.95 -3.31
N LYS A 114 19.36 -2.85 -2.75
CA LYS A 114 20.44 -2.86 -1.75
C LYS A 114 19.75 -3.04 -0.40
N TYR A 115 20.19 -4.01 0.40
CA TYR A 115 19.67 -4.25 1.73
C TYR A 115 20.77 -4.76 2.64
N VAL A 116 20.55 -4.67 3.93
CA VAL A 116 21.40 -5.22 4.98
C VAL A 116 20.58 -6.15 5.86
N ILE A 117 21.24 -7.12 6.48
CA ILE A 117 20.65 -7.94 7.53
C ILE A 117 21.01 -7.27 8.86
N CYS A 118 20.00 -6.87 9.59
CA CYS A 118 20.10 -6.31 10.93
C CYS A 118 19.78 -7.40 11.95
N ASN A 119 20.27 -7.23 13.18
CA ASN A 119 19.94 -8.09 14.31
C ASN A 119 19.50 -7.20 15.46
N GLU A 120 18.30 -7.43 15.99
CA GLU A 120 17.77 -6.74 17.15
C GLU A 120 17.26 -7.79 18.13
N ASN A 121 17.86 -7.83 19.33
CA ASN A 121 17.53 -8.80 20.38
C ASN A 121 17.60 -10.27 19.94
N GLY A 122 18.46 -10.62 18.98
CA GLY A 122 18.61 -11.97 18.45
C GLY A 122 17.73 -12.26 17.21
N ASP A 123 16.79 -11.38 16.88
CA ASP A 123 15.94 -11.51 15.70
C ASP A 123 16.57 -10.81 14.50
N GLU A 124 16.97 -11.61 13.51
CA GLU A 124 17.50 -11.08 12.25
C GLU A 124 16.39 -10.65 11.29
N TYR A 125 16.55 -9.48 10.68
CA TYR A 125 15.62 -8.93 9.70
C TYR A 125 16.33 -8.17 8.58
N VAL A 126 15.60 -7.86 7.52
CA VAL A 126 16.09 -7.11 6.36
C VAL A 126 15.70 -5.65 6.49
N SER A 127 16.70 -4.76 6.34
CA SER A 127 16.50 -3.34 6.12
C SER A 127 16.80 -2.97 4.67
N LEU A 128 15.81 -2.43 3.95
CA LEU A 128 15.95 -1.99 2.56
C LEU A 128 16.63 -0.62 2.52
N VAL A 129 17.83 -0.59 1.92
CA VAL A 129 18.67 0.61 1.84
C VAL A 129 18.40 1.39 0.55
N LYS A 130 18.19 0.69 -0.57
CA LYS A 130 17.99 1.33 -1.88
C LYS A 130 17.25 0.44 -2.86
N TYR A 131 16.29 0.97 -3.57
CA TYR A 131 15.68 0.35 -4.74
C TYR A 131 16.42 0.76 -6.01
N LYS A 132 16.76 -0.21 -6.87
CA LYS A 132 17.67 -0.04 -8.02
C LYS A 132 17.00 -0.22 -9.38
N CYS A 133 15.69 -0.39 -9.42
CA CYS A 133 14.97 -0.69 -10.65
C CYS A 133 14.07 0.47 -11.09
N ASP A 134 13.73 0.45 -12.36
CA ASP A 134 12.86 1.37 -13.10
C ASP A 134 11.45 0.79 -13.29
N ASN A 135 11.06 -0.22 -12.50
CA ASN A 135 9.70 -0.79 -12.61
C ASN A 135 8.67 0.24 -12.15
N SER A 136 7.59 0.37 -12.92
CA SER A 136 6.48 1.26 -12.59
C SER A 136 5.57 0.74 -11.48
N LYS A 137 5.58 -0.58 -11.22
CA LYS A 137 4.83 -1.20 -10.13
C LYS A 137 5.81 -1.93 -9.22
N VAL A 138 5.83 -1.53 -7.94
CA VAL A 138 6.75 -2.07 -6.94
C VAL A 138 5.95 -2.89 -5.93
N ASN A 139 6.35 -4.14 -5.76
CA ASN A 139 5.85 -5.00 -4.68
C ASN A 139 7.01 -5.30 -3.74
N ILE A 140 6.99 -4.68 -2.57
CA ILE A 140 7.99 -4.91 -1.53
C ILE A 140 7.67 -6.26 -0.88
N PRO A 141 8.57 -7.25 -0.96
CA PRO A 141 8.30 -8.58 -0.45
C PRO A 141 8.28 -8.59 1.09
N GLU A 142 7.54 -9.53 1.66
CA GLU A 142 7.57 -9.78 3.11
C GLU A 142 8.90 -10.38 3.57
N PHE A 143 9.58 -11.13 2.70
CA PHE A 143 10.85 -11.78 3.00
C PHE A 143 11.90 -11.57 1.90
N ILE A 144 13.16 -11.38 2.31
CA ILE A 144 14.35 -11.46 1.46
C ILE A 144 15.37 -12.37 2.15
N ASP A 145 15.92 -13.33 1.40
CA ASP A 145 16.87 -14.35 1.92
C ASP A 145 16.37 -15.07 3.19
N GLY A 146 15.06 -15.33 3.28
CA GLY A 146 14.43 -16.02 4.41
C GLY A 146 14.22 -15.16 5.67
N LYS A 147 14.56 -13.87 5.61
CA LYS A 147 14.39 -12.90 6.70
C LYS A 147 13.29 -11.90 6.37
N VAL A 148 12.51 -11.52 7.39
CA VAL A 148 11.41 -10.55 7.23
C VAL A 148 11.97 -9.19 6.84
N VAL A 149 11.36 -8.52 5.86
CA VAL A 149 11.66 -7.12 5.55
C VAL A 149 10.93 -6.24 6.56
N LYS A 150 11.64 -5.74 7.59
CA LYS A 150 11.04 -4.91 8.65
C LYS A 150 11.22 -3.42 8.44
N LYS A 151 12.28 -2.98 7.77
CA LYS A 151 12.62 -1.55 7.68
C LYS A 151 12.85 -1.11 6.24
N ILE A 152 12.38 0.08 5.92
CA ILE A 152 12.69 0.81 4.70
C ILE A 152 13.48 2.05 5.12
N GLU A 153 14.74 2.15 4.69
CA GLU A 153 15.61 3.27 5.06
C GLU A 153 15.23 4.56 4.34
N LYS A 154 15.76 5.66 4.89
CA LYS A 154 15.67 7.01 4.31
C LYS A 154 15.98 7.00 2.81
N ASN A 155 15.12 7.65 2.02
CA ASN A 155 15.22 7.79 0.56
C ASN A 155 15.24 6.48 -0.25
N CYS A 156 14.94 5.32 0.33
CA CYS A 156 15.14 4.01 -0.31
C CYS A 156 14.54 3.90 -1.72
N PHE A 157 13.32 4.41 -1.94
CA PHE A 157 12.67 4.39 -3.25
C PHE A 157 12.74 5.74 -3.97
N ARG A 158 12.97 6.83 -3.25
CA ARG A 158 13.14 8.17 -3.83
C ARG A 158 14.31 8.24 -4.78
N ILE A 159 15.50 7.72 -4.45
CA ILE A 159 16.71 7.92 -5.26
C ILE A 159 16.99 6.70 -6.13
N LEU A 160 16.83 6.82 -7.45
CA LEU A 160 17.21 5.76 -8.39
C LEU A 160 18.72 5.76 -8.68
N ASP A 161 19.23 6.88 -9.19
CA ASP A 161 20.65 7.10 -9.46
C ASP A 161 21.13 8.46 -8.95
N GLU A 162 22.45 8.62 -8.81
CA GLU A 162 23.07 9.82 -8.24
C GLU A 162 22.93 11.05 -9.15
N LYS A 163 22.57 10.88 -10.43
CA LYS A 163 22.36 11.96 -11.41
C LYS A 163 20.90 12.43 -11.43
N THR A 164 19.93 11.51 -11.41
CA THR A 164 18.49 11.83 -11.54
C THR A 164 17.85 12.34 -10.26
N LYS A 165 18.49 12.14 -9.09
CA LYS A 165 18.05 12.54 -7.73
C LYS A 165 16.69 11.99 -7.26
N VAL A 166 15.77 11.63 -8.16
CA VAL A 166 14.39 11.21 -7.89
C VAL A 166 13.97 10.09 -8.87
N ASN A 167 13.29 9.06 -8.39
CA ASN A 167 12.80 7.95 -9.19
C ASN A 167 11.53 8.35 -9.96
N GLN A 168 11.62 8.36 -11.28
CA GLN A 168 10.58 8.87 -12.18
C GLN A 168 9.74 7.77 -12.82
N TYR A 169 9.81 6.53 -12.32
CA TYR A 169 9.12 5.40 -12.93
C TYR A 169 7.97 4.87 -12.09
N ILE A 170 8.10 4.92 -10.76
CA ILE A 170 7.16 4.30 -9.83
C ILE A 170 5.79 4.98 -9.93
N THR A 171 4.77 4.17 -10.20
CA THR A 171 3.35 4.58 -10.29
C THR A 171 2.49 3.91 -9.24
N SER A 172 2.93 2.77 -8.70
CA SER A 172 2.25 2.13 -7.57
C SER A 172 3.23 1.34 -6.72
N VAL A 173 2.99 1.37 -5.40
CA VAL A 173 3.77 0.62 -4.41
C VAL A 173 2.81 -0.21 -3.56
N ASN A 174 3.14 -1.48 -3.38
CA ASN A 174 2.54 -2.34 -2.37
C ASN A 174 3.62 -2.67 -1.33
N ILE A 175 3.46 -2.18 -0.10
CA ILE A 175 4.41 -2.41 0.99
C ILE A 175 4.02 -3.71 1.71
N GLY A 176 4.97 -4.65 1.80
CA GLY A 176 4.73 -5.93 2.45
C GLY A 176 4.44 -5.79 3.95
N ASN A 177 3.53 -6.62 4.48
CA ASN A 177 3.07 -6.55 5.88
C ASN A 177 4.15 -6.81 6.95
N GLY A 178 5.32 -7.29 6.54
CA GLY A 178 6.47 -7.42 7.44
C GLY A 178 7.11 -6.08 7.81
N VAL A 179 6.84 -5.00 7.04
CA VAL A 179 7.43 -3.68 7.26
C VAL A 179 6.80 -3.02 8.48
N GLU A 180 7.64 -2.69 9.44
CA GLU A 180 7.30 -2.03 10.70
C GLU A 180 7.81 -0.57 10.73
N ILE A 181 8.85 -0.23 9.97
CA ILE A 181 9.49 1.08 9.99
C ILE A 181 9.65 1.63 8.57
N ILE A 182 9.17 2.86 8.33
CA ILE A 182 9.37 3.61 7.09
C ILE A 182 10.19 4.86 7.38
N GLY A 183 11.40 4.93 6.84
CA GLY A 183 12.35 6.03 7.05
C GLY A 183 12.02 7.30 6.25
N GLU A 184 12.75 8.36 6.58
CA GLU A 184 12.50 9.71 6.08
C GLU A 184 12.52 9.76 4.55
N SER A 185 11.50 10.38 3.94
CA SER A 185 11.41 10.51 2.49
C SER A 185 11.59 9.19 1.71
N ALA A 186 11.30 8.03 2.32
CA ALA A 186 11.48 6.72 1.68
C ALA A 186 10.81 6.64 0.31
N PHE A 187 9.62 7.25 0.18
CA PHE A 187 8.83 7.33 -1.04
C PHE A 187 8.58 8.78 -1.49
N GLY A 188 9.27 9.77 -0.92
CA GLY A 188 9.02 11.17 -1.25
C GLY A 188 9.42 11.55 -2.69
N LYS A 189 8.71 12.52 -3.26
CA LYS A 189 8.91 13.12 -4.59
C LYS A 189 8.77 12.12 -5.73
N LEU A 190 8.11 10.99 -5.53
CA LEU A 190 7.75 10.07 -6.60
C LEU A 190 6.60 10.68 -7.41
N TYR A 191 6.90 11.65 -8.27
CA TYR A 191 5.92 12.46 -9.00
C TYR A 191 4.96 11.68 -9.91
N ARG A 192 5.19 10.38 -10.15
CA ARG A 192 4.27 9.51 -10.91
C ARG A 192 3.50 8.53 -10.03
N LEU A 193 3.81 8.45 -8.75
CA LEU A 193 3.14 7.57 -7.81
C LEU A 193 1.67 7.97 -7.74
N LYS A 194 0.78 7.04 -8.09
CA LYS A 194 -0.67 7.22 -8.01
C LYS A 194 -1.29 6.49 -6.83
N LYS A 195 -0.65 5.41 -6.39
CA LYS A 195 -1.21 4.54 -5.37
C LYS A 195 -0.14 3.92 -4.48
N VAL A 196 -0.34 3.97 -3.18
CA VAL A 196 0.42 3.18 -2.20
C VAL A 196 -0.53 2.29 -1.38
N THR A 197 -0.07 1.11 -0.99
CA THR A 197 -0.71 0.28 0.03
C THR A 197 0.24 0.14 1.20
N LEU A 198 -0.18 0.61 2.37
CA LEU A 198 0.61 0.60 3.60
C LEU A 198 0.54 -0.76 4.30
N PRO A 199 1.58 -1.12 5.09
CA PRO A 199 1.60 -2.37 5.83
C PRO A 199 0.72 -2.28 7.08
N ASN A 200 0.15 -3.41 7.49
CA ASN A 200 -0.74 -3.44 8.67
C ASN A 200 0.00 -3.37 10.03
N ARG A 201 1.34 -3.50 10.03
CA ARG A 201 2.17 -3.59 11.24
C ARG A 201 3.13 -2.42 11.42
N LEU A 202 2.79 -1.27 10.84
CA LEU A 202 3.61 -0.06 10.97
C LEU A 202 3.71 0.36 12.45
N LYS A 203 4.93 0.40 12.97
CA LYS A 203 5.27 0.81 14.34
C LYS A 203 5.95 2.18 14.37
N ASP A 204 6.64 2.55 13.30
CA ASP A 204 7.27 3.86 13.18
C ASP A 204 7.28 4.37 11.73
N MET A 205 7.22 5.68 11.58
CA MET A 205 7.36 6.37 10.30
C MET A 205 8.03 7.72 10.53
N GLU A 206 9.21 7.89 9.96
CA GLU A 206 9.92 9.16 9.99
C GLU A 206 9.26 10.19 9.06
N GLY A 207 9.59 11.46 9.26
CA GLY A 207 8.98 12.59 8.53
C GLY A 207 9.13 12.48 7.01
N SER A 208 8.23 13.16 6.29
CA SER A 208 8.28 13.32 4.83
C SER A 208 8.15 12.02 4.01
N ALA A 209 7.67 10.91 4.58
CA ALA A 209 7.65 9.60 3.91
C ALA A 209 7.07 9.61 2.48
N PHE A 210 6.02 10.41 2.21
CA PHE A 210 5.37 10.60 0.90
C PHE A 210 5.34 12.08 0.46
N ILE A 211 6.32 12.89 0.91
CA ILE A 211 6.38 14.33 0.60
C ILE A 211 6.37 14.57 -0.92
N GLU A 212 5.58 15.53 -1.38
CA GLU A 212 5.48 15.98 -2.78
C GLU A 212 5.18 14.86 -3.79
N ASP A 213 4.51 13.79 -3.37
CA ASP A 213 3.93 12.80 -4.29
C ASP A 213 2.67 13.37 -4.95
N SER A 214 2.84 14.38 -5.79
CA SER A 214 1.77 15.23 -6.33
C SER A 214 0.71 14.49 -7.17
N ASN A 215 1.04 13.30 -7.68
CA ASN A 215 0.10 12.44 -8.40
C ASN A 215 -0.53 11.34 -7.54
N LEU A 216 -0.23 11.27 -6.23
CA LEU A 216 -0.76 10.26 -5.34
C LEU A 216 -2.26 10.47 -5.18
N GLU A 217 -3.06 9.56 -5.73
CA GLU A 217 -4.52 9.62 -5.70
C GLU A 217 -5.09 8.80 -4.54
N LYS A 218 -4.38 7.72 -4.14
CA LYS A 218 -4.89 6.76 -3.15
C LYS A 218 -3.80 6.12 -2.27
N VAL A 219 -4.04 6.17 -0.97
CA VAL A 219 -3.37 5.40 0.09
C VAL A 219 -4.36 4.35 0.59
N ASN A 220 -4.10 3.09 0.26
CA ASN A 220 -4.80 1.97 0.89
C ASN A 220 -4.22 1.74 2.29
N ASN A 221 -5.10 1.42 3.25
CA ASN A 221 -4.76 1.20 4.66
C ASN A 221 -4.12 2.44 5.31
N ILE A 222 -4.63 3.64 4.99
CA ILE A 222 -4.10 4.91 5.54
C ILE A 222 -4.19 4.97 7.06
N ASP A 223 -5.15 4.24 7.64
CA ASP A 223 -5.36 4.04 9.06
C ASP A 223 -4.16 3.41 9.78
N SER A 224 -3.30 2.69 9.06
CA SER A 224 -2.06 2.14 9.64
C SER A 224 -1.13 3.24 10.18
N ILE A 225 -1.20 4.47 9.66
CA ILE A 225 -0.40 5.60 10.13
C ILE A 225 -0.84 6.04 11.52
N TYR A 226 -2.12 5.89 11.85
CA TYR A 226 -2.66 6.35 13.14
C TYR A 226 -2.18 5.49 14.30
N ASN A 227 -1.76 4.25 14.06
CA ASN A 227 -1.23 3.33 15.08
C ASN A 227 0.04 3.84 15.77
N LEU A 228 0.70 4.84 15.17
CA LEU A 228 1.85 5.53 15.77
C LEU A 228 1.46 6.40 16.98
N GLY A 229 0.16 6.67 17.17
CA GLY A 229 -0.34 7.62 18.17
C GLY A 229 -0.07 9.09 17.82
N TYR A 230 0.56 9.35 16.67
CA TYR A 230 0.77 10.68 16.10
C TYR A 230 0.90 10.59 14.58
N ILE A 231 0.75 11.70 13.87
CA ILE A 231 1.00 11.78 12.43
C ILE A 231 2.34 12.51 12.21
N PRO A 232 3.33 11.88 11.54
CA PRO A 232 4.65 12.48 11.32
C PRO A 232 4.60 13.80 10.54
N GLU A 233 5.68 14.57 10.64
CA GLU A 233 5.81 15.83 9.91
C GLU A 233 5.89 15.57 8.40
N TYR A 234 5.27 16.47 7.63
CA TYR A 234 5.31 16.45 6.16
C TYR A 234 4.84 15.15 5.47
N THR A 235 4.20 14.21 6.16
CA THR A 235 3.91 12.86 5.63
C THR A 235 3.29 12.87 4.25
N PHE A 236 2.27 13.71 4.02
CA PHE A 236 1.56 13.89 2.76
C PHE A 236 1.61 15.35 2.26
N TRP A 237 2.66 16.09 2.64
CA TRP A 237 2.83 17.47 2.19
C TRP A 237 2.88 17.50 0.66
N GLY A 238 2.06 18.33 0.01
CA GLY A 238 2.04 18.49 -1.44
C GLY A 238 1.45 17.31 -2.23
N CYS A 239 0.80 16.34 -1.57
CA CYS A 239 0.04 15.27 -2.23
C CYS A 239 -1.29 15.79 -2.81
N SER A 240 -1.23 16.71 -3.77
CA SER A 240 -2.37 17.52 -4.23
C SER A 240 -3.50 16.75 -4.93
N ARG A 241 -3.25 15.49 -5.33
CA ARG A 241 -4.25 14.57 -5.89
C ARG A 241 -4.85 13.59 -4.88
N LEU A 242 -4.35 13.55 -3.65
CA LEU A 242 -4.84 12.64 -2.62
C LEU A 242 -6.17 13.17 -2.10
N SER A 243 -7.28 12.56 -2.50
CA SER A 243 -8.64 13.10 -2.29
C SER A 243 -9.51 12.21 -1.40
N GLN A 244 -8.92 11.27 -0.68
CA GLN A 244 -9.64 10.43 0.26
C GLN A 244 -10.17 11.25 1.44
N SER A 245 -11.34 10.85 1.95
CA SER A 245 -11.78 11.27 3.28
C SER A 245 -10.87 10.69 4.33
N ILE A 246 -10.48 11.49 5.31
CA ILE A 246 -9.66 11.05 6.44
C ILE A 246 -10.41 11.27 7.74
N ILE A 247 -10.36 10.27 8.61
CA ILE A 247 -10.86 10.32 9.98
C ILE A 247 -9.63 10.10 10.85
N ILE A 248 -9.27 11.11 11.62
CA ILE A 248 -8.15 11.05 12.55
C ILE A 248 -8.70 10.57 13.89
N PRO A 249 -8.35 9.35 14.33
CA PRO A 249 -9.01 8.73 15.47
C PRO A 249 -8.53 9.30 16.80
N SER A 250 -9.33 9.09 17.84
CA SER A 250 -9.13 9.58 19.22
C SER A 250 -7.77 9.26 19.85
N TYR A 251 -7.13 8.17 19.43
CA TYR A 251 -5.82 7.74 19.93
C TYR A 251 -4.63 8.43 19.26
N VAL A 252 -4.84 9.24 18.22
CA VAL A 252 -3.80 10.09 17.63
C VAL A 252 -3.68 11.37 18.46
N LYS A 253 -2.65 11.46 19.31
CA LYS A 253 -2.47 12.60 20.20
C LYS A 253 -1.99 13.86 19.51
N LYS A 254 -1.18 13.72 18.46
CA LYS A 254 -0.52 14.85 17.80
C LYS A 254 -0.49 14.70 16.29
N ILE A 255 -0.78 15.79 15.60
CA ILE A 255 -0.60 15.94 14.15
C ILE A 255 0.56 16.91 13.96
N LYS A 256 1.69 16.44 13.43
CA LYS A 256 2.92 17.26 13.38
C LYS A 256 2.89 18.27 12.23
N TYR A 257 3.92 19.11 12.23
CA TYR A 257 4.14 20.18 11.26
C TYR A 257 3.87 19.71 9.83
N GLY A 258 3.02 20.43 9.11
CA GLY A 258 2.81 20.25 7.68
C GLY A 258 2.32 18.86 7.24
N ALA A 259 1.81 18.01 8.14
CA ALA A 259 1.52 16.60 7.85
C ALA A 259 0.67 16.37 6.58
N PHE A 260 -0.32 17.23 6.30
CA PHE A 260 -1.21 17.17 5.15
C PHE A 260 -1.25 18.45 4.31
N CYS A 261 -0.32 19.39 4.54
CA CYS A 261 -0.28 20.68 3.86
C CYS A 261 -0.30 20.49 2.34
N GLY A 262 -1.16 21.20 1.61
CA GLY A 262 -1.24 21.12 0.15
C GLY A 262 -1.78 19.79 -0.39
N SER A 263 -2.29 18.90 0.46
CA SER A 263 -2.93 17.67 0.01
C SER A 263 -4.29 17.94 -0.65
N GLY A 264 -4.73 17.03 -1.52
CA GLY A 264 -6.02 17.14 -2.22
C GLY A 264 -7.25 16.83 -1.37
N ILE A 265 -7.06 16.59 -0.06
CA ILE A 265 -8.07 16.12 0.87
C ILE A 265 -9.09 17.24 1.13
N SER A 266 -10.37 16.92 0.99
CA SER A 266 -11.47 17.87 1.21
C SER A 266 -12.35 17.54 2.41
N ASN A 267 -12.30 16.28 2.89
CA ASN A 267 -13.13 15.79 3.99
C ASN A 267 -12.21 15.29 5.11
N LEU A 268 -12.27 15.97 6.24
CA LEU A 268 -11.46 15.72 7.43
C LEU A 268 -12.37 15.66 8.65
N GLU A 269 -12.29 14.55 9.38
CA GLU A 269 -12.85 14.42 10.72
C GLU A 269 -11.70 14.25 11.73
N ILE A 270 -11.78 14.96 12.85
CA ILE A 270 -10.84 14.85 13.97
C ILE A 270 -11.64 14.43 15.19
N GLU A 271 -11.42 13.21 15.66
CA GLU A 271 -12.14 12.65 16.81
C GLU A 271 -11.68 13.27 18.15
N GLU A 272 -12.55 13.14 19.16
CA GLU A 272 -12.24 13.54 20.54
C GLU A 272 -11.08 12.70 21.09
N GLY A 273 -10.01 13.35 21.54
CA GLY A 273 -8.80 12.71 22.05
C GLY A 273 -7.51 13.24 21.41
N VAL A 274 -7.61 13.87 20.23
CA VAL A 274 -6.52 14.61 19.57
C VAL A 274 -6.24 15.89 20.35
N GLU A 275 -4.98 16.18 20.65
CA GLU A 275 -4.61 17.27 21.56
C GLU A 275 -3.86 18.42 20.89
N GLN A 276 -3.08 18.13 19.85
CA GLN A 276 -2.19 19.11 19.21
C GLN A 276 -2.23 19.03 17.69
N ILE A 277 -2.40 20.18 17.04
CA ILE A 277 -2.29 20.35 15.59
C ILE A 277 -1.08 21.24 15.30
N GLY A 278 -0.12 20.73 14.53
CA GLY A 278 1.11 21.44 14.20
C GLY A 278 0.93 22.61 13.25
N GLU A 279 1.95 23.45 13.18
CA GLU A 279 2.01 24.55 12.21
C GLU A 279 1.82 24.03 10.78
N THR A 280 1.00 24.74 10.00
CA THR A 280 0.61 24.41 8.62
C THR A 280 0.06 22.99 8.37
N ALA A 281 -0.28 22.22 9.41
CA ALA A 281 -0.62 20.79 9.29
C ALA A 281 -1.71 20.49 8.24
N PHE A 282 -2.68 21.38 8.07
CA PHE A 282 -3.78 21.29 7.12
C PHE A 282 -3.88 22.54 6.21
N ALA A 283 -2.78 23.27 6.02
CA ALA A 283 -2.77 24.44 5.17
C ALA A 283 -2.95 24.07 3.70
N GLN A 284 -3.53 24.96 2.89
CA GLN A 284 -3.66 24.81 1.43
C GLN A 284 -4.35 23.51 0.98
N MET A 285 -5.26 22.99 1.79
CA MET A 285 -6.12 21.86 1.44
C MET A 285 -7.42 22.35 0.79
N LYS A 286 -8.42 21.47 0.68
CA LYS A 286 -9.74 21.78 0.09
C LYS A 286 -10.85 21.74 1.14
N LEU A 287 -10.54 22.06 2.39
CA LEU A 287 -11.49 22.00 3.50
C LEU A 287 -12.50 23.15 3.41
N SER A 288 -13.80 22.84 3.48
CA SER A 288 -14.89 23.83 3.55
C SER A 288 -15.43 24.01 4.97
N VAL A 289 -15.36 22.96 5.79
CA VAL A 289 -15.82 22.96 7.18
C VAL A 289 -14.74 22.30 8.04
N VAL A 290 -14.49 22.88 9.21
CA VAL A 290 -13.60 22.29 10.22
C VAL A 290 -14.32 22.23 11.56
N VAL A 291 -14.37 21.04 12.15
CA VAL A 291 -14.89 20.82 13.50
C VAL A 291 -13.72 20.40 14.40
N LEU A 292 -13.44 21.18 15.43
CA LEU A 292 -12.36 20.95 16.37
C LEU A 292 -12.92 20.40 17.69
N PRO A 293 -12.49 19.19 18.13
CA PRO A 293 -12.98 18.57 19.36
C PRO A 293 -12.56 19.32 20.63
N LYS A 294 -13.15 18.97 21.77
CA LYS A 294 -12.87 19.62 23.06
C LYS A 294 -11.44 19.35 23.51
N SER A 295 -10.90 18.19 23.16
CA SER A 295 -9.55 17.75 23.50
C SER A 295 -8.43 18.60 22.90
N ILE A 296 -8.67 19.40 21.86
CA ILE A 296 -7.62 20.21 21.25
C ILE A 296 -7.18 21.30 22.22
N LYS A 297 -5.89 21.28 22.56
CA LYS A 297 -5.23 22.23 23.46
C LYS A 297 -4.47 23.30 22.70
N GLU A 298 -3.87 22.93 21.57
CA GLU A 298 -2.99 23.83 20.81
C GLU A 298 -3.10 23.61 19.30
N ILE A 299 -3.16 24.70 18.55
CA ILE A 299 -3.10 24.76 17.10
C ILE A 299 -1.98 25.69 16.67
N GLY A 300 -1.04 25.16 15.90
CA GLY A 300 0.09 25.91 15.37
C GLY A 300 -0.30 27.00 14.37
N SER A 301 0.66 27.88 14.10
CA SER A 301 0.51 28.97 13.13
C SER A 301 0.08 28.42 11.76
N GLY A 302 -0.87 29.10 11.12
CA GLY A 302 -1.31 28.75 9.77
C GLY A 302 -1.87 27.34 9.58
N ALA A 303 -2.20 26.60 10.65
CA ALA A 303 -2.57 25.19 10.55
C ALA A 303 -3.70 24.90 9.54
N PHE A 304 -4.63 25.84 9.35
CA PHE A 304 -5.73 25.76 8.40
C PHE A 304 -5.70 26.88 7.35
N ALA A 305 -4.55 27.54 7.17
CA ALA A 305 -4.45 28.70 6.27
C ALA A 305 -4.63 28.31 4.79
N GLY A 306 -5.24 29.20 4.00
CA GLY A 306 -5.37 29.02 2.55
C GLY A 306 -6.33 27.90 2.13
N ASN A 307 -7.33 27.59 2.95
CA ASN A 307 -8.42 26.68 2.59
C ASN A 307 -9.67 27.48 2.14
N PRO A 308 -10.65 26.84 1.50
CA PRO A 308 -11.95 27.45 1.25
C PRO A 308 -12.92 27.32 2.45
N ILE A 309 -12.43 27.38 3.71
CA ILE A 309 -13.27 27.16 4.89
C ILE A 309 -14.28 28.30 5.02
N SER A 310 -15.56 27.95 5.11
CA SER A 310 -16.69 28.86 5.39
C SER A 310 -17.26 28.66 6.79
N THR A 311 -16.95 27.56 7.46
CA THR A 311 -17.47 27.25 8.81
C THR A 311 -16.41 26.60 9.67
N VAL A 312 -16.21 27.14 10.87
CA VAL A 312 -15.35 26.56 11.90
C VAL A 312 -16.19 26.35 13.16
N VAL A 313 -16.18 25.13 13.70
CA VAL A 313 -16.80 24.82 14.99
C VAL A 313 -15.70 24.46 15.97
N ILE A 314 -15.50 25.30 16.98
CA ILE A 314 -14.53 25.05 18.05
C ILE A 314 -15.29 24.61 19.30
N LYS A 315 -15.08 23.35 19.74
CA LYS A 315 -15.76 22.83 20.94
C LYS A 315 -15.03 23.15 22.24
N SER A 316 -13.74 23.47 22.18
CA SER A 316 -12.90 23.83 23.33
C SER A 316 -12.98 25.33 23.66
N LYS A 317 -13.01 25.67 24.95
CA LYS A 317 -12.99 27.06 25.44
C LYS A 317 -11.58 27.61 25.65
N ASP A 318 -10.63 26.74 25.94
CA ASP A 318 -9.27 27.10 26.38
C ASP A 318 -8.20 26.80 25.31
N ILE A 319 -8.63 26.69 24.05
CA ILE A 319 -7.75 26.36 22.94
C ILE A 319 -6.77 27.50 22.64
N LYS A 320 -5.49 27.17 22.49
CA LYS A 320 -4.47 28.12 22.05
C LYS A 320 -4.30 28.03 20.54
N TYR A 321 -4.47 29.13 19.84
CA TYR A 321 -4.21 29.21 18.40
C TYR A 321 -3.66 30.59 18.02
N ASP A 322 -2.92 30.65 16.90
CA ASP A 322 -2.30 31.87 16.40
C ASP A 322 -3.29 32.70 15.55
N LYS A 323 -3.05 34.01 15.43
CA LYS A 323 -3.84 34.90 14.56
C LYS A 323 -3.89 34.45 13.10
N ASN A 324 -2.89 33.69 12.63
CA ASN A 324 -2.83 33.18 11.27
C ASN A 324 -3.44 31.78 11.11
N THR A 325 -3.92 31.12 12.17
CA THR A 325 -4.40 29.73 12.11
C THR A 325 -5.40 29.51 10.97
N PHE A 326 -6.31 30.46 10.75
CA PHE A 326 -7.30 30.41 9.66
C PHE A 326 -7.08 31.51 8.60
N ARG A 327 -5.86 32.02 8.42
CA ARG A 327 -5.57 33.08 7.43
C ARG A 327 -5.96 32.65 6.01
N SER A 328 -6.44 33.59 5.20
CA SER A 328 -6.80 33.36 3.79
C SER A 328 -7.87 32.27 3.61
N ASN A 329 -8.89 32.28 4.47
CA ASN A 329 -10.10 31.47 4.36
C ASN A 329 -11.31 32.33 3.95
N LYS A 330 -12.47 31.70 3.77
CA LYS A 330 -13.75 32.38 3.46
C LYS A 330 -14.57 32.75 4.69
N ILE A 331 -14.07 32.47 5.89
CA ILE A 331 -14.72 32.88 7.14
C ILE A 331 -14.63 34.40 7.33
N ALA A 332 -15.72 35.03 7.77
CA ALA A 332 -15.61 36.38 8.31
C ALA A 332 -14.93 36.26 9.68
N LEU A 333 -13.86 37.03 9.90
CA LEU A 333 -13.07 36.98 11.15
C LEU A 333 -13.86 37.19 12.46
N PRO A 334 -15.05 37.85 12.52
CA PRO A 334 -15.85 37.85 13.74
C PRO A 334 -16.61 36.54 14.05
N ASP A 335 -16.66 35.55 13.15
CA ASP A 335 -17.46 34.31 13.34
C ASP A 335 -16.71 33.18 14.11
N ILE A 336 -15.50 33.43 14.59
CA ILE A 336 -14.75 32.46 15.41
C ILE A 336 -15.35 32.33 16.83
N TYR A 337 -16.18 33.29 17.23
CA TYR A 337 -16.91 33.29 18.50
C TYR A 337 -18.42 33.36 18.26
N GLU A 338 -19.02 32.29 17.74
CA GLU A 338 -20.32 31.78 18.22
C GLU A 338 -20.84 30.64 17.33
N VAL A 339 -20.81 29.41 17.86
CA VAL A 339 -21.90 28.45 17.61
C VAL A 339 -22.29 27.82 18.95
N TRP A 340 -22.83 28.65 19.86
CA TRP A 340 -23.71 28.15 20.90
C TRP A 340 -25.11 28.06 20.32
N LYS A 341 -25.44 26.91 19.74
CA LYS A 341 -26.78 26.30 19.69
C LYS A 341 -26.71 25.13 18.71
N LEU A 342 -26.71 23.91 19.25
CA LEU A 342 -27.76 22.90 19.00
C LEU A 342 -27.44 21.60 19.77
N SER A 343 -28.43 21.21 20.57
CA SER A 343 -28.69 19.93 21.26
C SER A 343 -27.66 19.39 22.25
N THR A 344 -27.90 19.65 23.53
CA THR A 344 -27.87 18.59 24.56
C THR A 344 -29.22 18.62 25.25
N ASP A 345 -30.09 17.70 24.83
CA ASP A 345 -30.90 16.96 25.81
C ASP A 345 -29.96 16.06 26.64
#